data_AF-A0A1B6ME48-F1
#
_entry.id   AF-A0A1B6ME48-F1
#
_cell.length_a   1.000
_cell.length_b   1.000
_cell.length_c   1.000
_cell.angle_alpha   90.00
_cell.angle_beta   90.00
_cell.angle_gamma   90.00
#
_symmetry.space_group_name_H-M   'P 1'
#
loop_
_entity.id
_entity.type
_entity.pdbx_description
1 polymer ?
#
loop_
_entity_poly.entity_id
_entity_poly.type
_entity_poly.pdbx_seq_one_letter_code
_entity_poly.pdbx_strand_id
1 'polypeptide(L)'
;MGYAHALGQMPAIMLFRLIPVVMENLIKCISITPQTRKWSGSRREAVKSLTSICSKMTVYSSQTPRLTCYNEVVTVMKAFLDAISDYTVTDHGDIGALLREAAMEGLQTLLCLTAEQAVELLTPELVSDIVMSLVQQSVECIDRTRGVAGRVFSTLLKADSKVPYIPAEAEVRKIFTPEACDACTWTKACESFCLFVPLLKFPEYTRSLLLGLITSIGGVSESLADEVSKMTFDLLLQQNIEEKKRIADTIIDIFEEYFQQDRIVIPFLS
;
A
#
# COMPACT_ATOMS: atom_id res chain seq x y z
N MET A 1 9.23 11.62 -19.84
CA MET A 1 8.26 10.54 -20.09
C MET A 1 9.02 9.37 -20.69
N GLY A 2 8.95 8.18 -20.08
CA GLY A 2 9.72 7.00 -20.51
C GLY A 2 8.93 6.08 -21.44
N TYR A 3 9.62 5.26 -22.24
CA TYR A 3 9.02 4.33 -23.21
C TYR A 3 8.05 3.31 -22.58
N ALA A 4 8.24 2.95 -21.30
CA ALA A 4 7.33 2.07 -20.57
C ALA A 4 5.89 2.63 -20.51
N HIS A 5 5.74 3.94 -20.36
CA HIS A 5 4.42 4.60 -20.34
C HIS A 5 3.68 4.44 -21.67
N ALA A 6 4.40 4.49 -22.80
CA ALA A 6 3.82 4.39 -24.13
C ALA A 6 3.14 3.03 -24.35
N LEU A 7 3.69 1.94 -23.80
CA LEU A 7 3.08 0.61 -23.85
C LEU A 7 1.69 0.61 -23.20
N GLY A 8 1.54 1.30 -22.06
CA GLY A 8 0.28 1.43 -21.35
C GLY A 8 -0.77 2.21 -22.13
N GLN A 9 -0.34 3.14 -23.00
CA GLN A 9 -1.23 3.95 -23.83
C GLN A 9 -1.68 3.25 -25.11
N MET A 10 -1.06 2.13 -25.50
CA MET A 10 -1.43 1.43 -26.73
C MET A 10 -2.88 0.91 -26.68
N PRO A 11 -3.58 0.87 -27.83
CA PRO A 11 -4.84 0.16 -27.96
C PRO A 11 -4.69 -1.32 -27.63
N ALA A 12 -5.66 -1.91 -26.92
CA ALA A 12 -5.59 -3.32 -26.51
C ALA A 12 -5.39 -4.28 -27.69
N ILE A 13 -5.99 -3.96 -28.85
CA ILE A 13 -5.85 -4.75 -30.08
C ILE A 13 -4.40 -4.86 -30.58
N MET A 14 -3.56 -3.85 -30.31
CA MET A 14 -2.14 -3.87 -30.69
C MET A 14 -1.29 -4.69 -29.72
N LEU A 15 -1.69 -4.74 -28.45
CA LEU A 15 -0.97 -5.45 -27.41
C LEU A 15 -1.33 -6.93 -27.35
N PHE A 16 -2.50 -7.34 -27.84
CA PHE A 16 -3.09 -8.66 -27.58
C PHE A 16 -2.12 -9.84 -27.70
N ARG A 17 -1.35 -9.92 -28.80
CA ARG A 17 -0.40 -11.03 -29.02
C ARG A 17 0.92 -10.91 -28.24
N LEU A 18 1.19 -9.73 -27.68
CA LEU A 18 2.41 -9.38 -26.98
C LEU A 18 2.20 -9.26 -25.46
N ILE A 19 0.96 -9.38 -24.96
CA ILE A 19 0.63 -9.17 -23.54
C ILE A 19 1.55 -9.95 -22.62
N PRO A 20 1.74 -11.28 -22.74
CA PRO A 20 2.59 -12.01 -21.80
C PRO A 20 4.01 -11.44 -21.74
N VAL A 21 4.60 -11.14 -22.90
CA VAL A 21 5.97 -10.60 -23.00
C VAL A 21 6.04 -9.16 -22.47
N VAL A 22 5.07 -8.32 -22.80
CA VAL A 22 5.02 -6.92 -22.34
C VAL A 22 4.84 -6.86 -20.82
N MET A 23 3.92 -7.65 -20.27
CA MET A 23 3.64 -7.71 -18.84
C MET A 23 4.86 -8.22 -18.07
N GLU A 24 5.47 -9.32 -18.52
CA GLU A 24 6.67 -9.87 -17.89
C GLU A 24 7.83 -8.86 -17.86
N ASN A 25 8.08 -8.16 -18.97
CA ASN A 25 9.15 -7.17 -19.02
C ASN A 25 8.85 -5.92 -18.19
N LEU A 26 7.60 -5.46 -18.16
CA LEU A 26 7.20 -4.33 -17.31
C LEU A 26 7.29 -4.69 -15.82
N ILE A 27 6.94 -5.92 -15.43
CA ILE A 27 7.12 -6.41 -14.05
C ILE A 27 8.61 -6.38 -13.68
N LYS A 28 9.50 -6.89 -14.55
CA LYS A 28 10.95 -6.79 -14.34
C LYS A 28 11.42 -5.34 -14.20
N CYS A 29 10.80 -4.40 -14.90
CA CYS A 29 11.14 -2.98 -14.80
C CYS A 29 10.75 -2.35 -13.45
N ILE A 30 9.85 -2.95 -12.67
CA ILE A 30 9.48 -2.47 -11.34
C ILE A 30 10.51 -2.90 -10.28
N SER A 31 11.20 -4.02 -10.48
CA SER A 31 12.19 -4.50 -9.53
C SER A 31 13.44 -3.60 -9.50
N ILE A 32 13.99 -3.41 -8.30
CA ILE A 32 15.26 -2.69 -8.12
C ILE A 32 16.42 -3.62 -8.45
N THR A 33 17.39 -3.10 -9.21
CA THR A 33 18.70 -3.73 -9.42
C THR A 33 19.82 -2.75 -9.03
N PRO A 34 21.06 -3.22 -8.82
CA PRO A 34 22.19 -2.33 -8.55
C PRO A 34 22.35 -1.23 -9.61
N GLN A 35 22.09 -1.56 -10.89
CA GLN A 35 22.21 -0.64 -12.01
C GLN A 35 21.04 0.34 -12.12
N THR A 36 19.84 -0.09 -11.71
CA THR A 36 18.60 0.69 -11.84
C THR A 36 18.16 1.36 -10.54
N ARG A 37 18.97 1.31 -9.47
CA ARG A 37 18.62 1.85 -8.14
C ARG A 37 18.02 3.25 -8.20
N LYS A 38 18.66 4.17 -8.93
CA LYS A 38 18.23 5.58 -9.07
C LYS A 38 17.05 5.81 -10.03
N TRP A 39 16.52 4.77 -10.68
CA TRP A 39 15.50 4.89 -11.73
C TRP A 39 14.06 4.77 -11.22
N SER A 40 13.76 5.30 -10.02
CA SER A 40 12.42 5.19 -9.42
C SER A 40 11.33 5.80 -10.31
N GLY A 41 11.63 6.89 -11.03
CA GLY A 41 10.73 7.48 -12.01
C GLY A 41 10.35 6.51 -13.14
N SER A 42 11.30 5.73 -13.66
CA SER A 42 11.02 4.72 -14.69
C SER A 42 10.19 3.56 -14.14
N ARG A 43 10.48 3.11 -12.91
CA ARG A 43 9.68 2.08 -12.22
C ARG A 43 8.23 2.53 -12.05
N ARG A 44 8.03 3.79 -11.64
CA ARG A 44 6.70 4.40 -11.51
C ARG A 44 5.93 4.37 -12.83
N GLU A 45 6.59 4.72 -13.94
CA GLU A 45 5.93 4.66 -15.25
C GLU A 45 5.61 3.23 -15.69
N ALA A 46 6.39 2.23 -15.28
CA ALA A 46 6.08 0.82 -15.52
C ALA A 46 4.85 0.36 -14.73
N VAL A 47 4.73 0.76 -13.45
CA VAL A 47 3.51 0.51 -12.64
C VAL A 47 2.28 1.11 -13.33
N LYS A 48 2.33 2.40 -13.70
CA LYS A 48 1.21 3.06 -14.39
C LYS A 48 0.83 2.37 -15.70
N SER A 49 1.83 1.90 -16.44
CA SER A 49 1.64 1.16 -17.68
C SER A 49 0.92 -0.17 -17.44
N LEU A 50 1.38 -0.97 -16.47
CA LEU A 50 0.75 -2.22 -16.08
C LEU A 50 -0.68 -2.03 -15.61
N THR A 51 -0.94 -1.03 -14.76
CA THR A 51 -2.30 -0.67 -14.34
C THR A 51 -3.19 -0.39 -15.55
N SER A 52 -2.72 0.43 -16.50
CA SER A 52 -3.50 0.77 -17.69
C SER A 52 -3.79 -0.43 -18.59
N ILE A 53 -2.79 -1.30 -18.80
CA ILE A 53 -2.94 -2.52 -19.61
C ILE A 53 -3.96 -3.45 -18.95
N CYS A 54 -3.80 -3.75 -17.67
CA CYS A 54 -4.73 -4.61 -16.93
C CYS A 54 -6.16 -4.06 -16.98
N SER A 55 -6.38 -2.77 -16.66
CA SER A 55 -7.71 -2.18 -16.66
C SER A 55 -8.39 -2.25 -18.03
N LYS A 56 -7.65 -1.98 -19.11
CA LYS A 56 -8.18 -2.10 -20.48
C LYS A 56 -8.55 -3.55 -20.78
N MET A 57 -7.67 -4.50 -20.47
CA MET A 57 -7.90 -5.90 -20.78
C MET A 57 -9.08 -6.49 -20.02
N THR A 58 -9.31 -6.09 -18.76
CA THR A 58 -10.52 -6.49 -18.01
C THR A 58 -11.80 -5.97 -18.69
N VAL A 59 -11.79 -4.74 -19.21
CA VAL A 59 -12.94 -4.22 -19.99
C VAL A 59 -13.15 -5.02 -21.28
N TYR A 60 -12.09 -5.39 -22.00
CA TYR A 60 -12.21 -6.18 -23.23
C TYR A 60 -12.64 -7.63 -22.98
N SER A 61 -12.24 -8.27 -21.88
CA SER A 61 -12.65 -9.65 -21.58
C SER A 61 -14.16 -9.78 -21.37
N SER A 62 -14.80 -8.77 -20.75
CA SER A 62 -16.26 -8.71 -20.60
C SER A 62 -17.02 -8.72 -21.93
N GLN A 63 -16.40 -8.15 -22.98
CA GLN A 63 -16.97 -8.08 -24.33
C GLN A 63 -16.50 -9.24 -25.23
N THR A 64 -15.34 -9.83 -24.93
CA THR A 64 -14.68 -10.86 -25.74
C THR A 64 -13.99 -11.92 -24.85
N PRO A 65 -14.67 -13.05 -24.54
CA PRO A 65 -14.19 -14.06 -23.57
C PRO A 65 -12.86 -14.76 -23.92
N ARG A 66 -12.32 -14.58 -25.13
CA ARG A 66 -11.06 -15.21 -25.59
C ARG A 66 -9.80 -14.40 -25.25
N LEU A 67 -9.93 -13.24 -24.61
CA LEU A 67 -8.83 -12.30 -24.35
C LEU A 67 -8.52 -12.12 -22.85
N THR A 68 -8.62 -13.17 -22.04
CA THR A 68 -8.50 -13.07 -20.58
C THR A 68 -7.04 -13.05 -20.12
N CYS A 69 -6.65 -12.02 -19.36
CA CYS A 69 -5.33 -11.90 -18.70
C CYS A 69 -5.44 -12.04 -17.17
N TYR A 70 -6.40 -12.83 -16.71
CA TYR A 70 -6.78 -12.89 -15.30
C TYR A 70 -5.65 -13.40 -14.38
N ASN A 71 -4.84 -14.36 -14.85
CA ASN A 71 -3.68 -14.85 -14.10
C ASN A 71 -2.55 -13.81 -14.01
N GLU A 72 -2.41 -12.98 -15.04
CA GLU A 72 -1.43 -11.90 -15.09
C GLU A 72 -1.80 -10.78 -14.11
N VAL A 73 -3.10 -10.50 -13.90
CA VAL A 73 -3.56 -9.46 -12.96
C VAL A 73 -3.13 -9.75 -11.52
N VAL A 74 -3.25 -11.01 -11.06
CA VAL A 74 -2.76 -11.41 -9.73
C VAL A 74 -1.23 -11.27 -9.64
N THR A 75 -0.52 -11.64 -10.70
CA THR A 75 0.94 -11.50 -10.75
C THR A 75 1.37 -10.02 -10.68
N VAL A 76 0.62 -9.13 -11.33
CA VAL A 76 0.85 -7.68 -11.26
C VAL A 76 0.56 -7.12 -9.88
N MET A 77 -0.53 -7.53 -9.24
CA MET A 77 -0.84 -7.10 -7.87
C MET A 77 0.27 -7.51 -6.89
N LYS A 78 0.82 -8.73 -7.03
CA LYS A 78 1.99 -9.17 -6.24
C LYS A 78 3.23 -8.33 -6.53
N ALA A 79 3.50 -8.02 -7.80
CA ALA A 79 4.61 -7.13 -8.15
C ALA A 79 4.43 -5.70 -7.59
N PHE A 80 3.18 -5.22 -7.46
CA PHE A 80 2.90 -3.92 -6.83
C PHE A 80 3.07 -3.96 -5.31
N LEU A 81 2.77 -5.10 -4.65
CA LEU A 81 3.09 -5.29 -3.22
C LEU A 81 4.59 -5.16 -2.98
N ASP A 82 5.41 -5.83 -3.80
CA ASP A 82 6.87 -5.68 -3.73
C ASP A 82 7.30 -4.22 -3.93
N ALA A 83 6.64 -3.50 -4.86
CA ALA A 83 6.92 -2.11 -5.17
C ALA A 83 6.57 -1.13 -4.04
N ILE A 84 5.58 -1.44 -3.19
CA ILE A 84 5.24 -0.64 -1.99
C ILE A 84 6.37 -0.69 -0.95
N SER A 85 7.25 -1.68 -1.05
CA SER A 85 8.43 -1.79 -0.18
C SER A 85 9.68 -1.07 -0.74
N ASP A 86 9.56 -0.27 -1.82
CA ASP A 86 10.67 0.55 -2.33
C ASP A 86 10.93 1.78 -1.44
N TYR A 87 11.92 1.63 -0.58
CA TYR A 87 12.45 2.69 0.30
C TYR A 87 13.80 3.21 -0.17
N THR A 88 14.00 3.31 -1.49
CA THR A 88 15.25 3.80 -2.05
C THR A 88 15.46 5.28 -1.73
N VAL A 89 16.48 5.57 -0.93
CA VAL A 89 16.93 6.92 -0.61
C VAL A 89 18.15 7.31 -1.47
N THR A 90 18.21 8.58 -1.84
CA THR A 90 19.38 9.24 -2.43
C THR A 90 19.67 10.54 -1.69
N ASP A 91 20.70 11.28 -2.09
CA ASP A 91 21.02 12.61 -1.54
C ASP A 91 19.85 13.61 -1.68
N HIS A 92 18.86 13.33 -2.52
CA HIS A 92 17.65 14.14 -2.73
C HIS A 92 16.44 13.63 -1.92
N GLY A 93 16.64 12.70 -0.99
CA GLY A 93 15.58 12.09 -0.17
C GLY A 93 15.08 10.75 -0.71
N ASP A 94 13.92 10.32 -0.20
CA ASP A 94 13.24 9.07 -0.59
C ASP A 94 12.67 9.20 -2.01
N ILE A 95 13.39 8.64 -2.98
CA ILE A 95 12.95 8.58 -4.37
C ILE A 95 12.01 7.38 -4.62
N GLY A 96 11.99 6.40 -3.72
CA GLY A 96 11.15 5.20 -3.76
C GLY A 96 9.68 5.51 -3.47
N ALA A 97 9.40 6.55 -2.68
CA ALA A 97 8.05 7.06 -2.42
C ALA A 97 7.19 7.23 -3.68
N LEU A 98 7.80 7.69 -4.79
CA LEU A 98 7.11 7.83 -6.08
C LEU A 98 6.61 6.50 -6.66
N LEU A 99 7.36 5.41 -6.43
CA LEU A 99 6.97 4.07 -6.85
C LEU A 99 5.86 3.53 -5.93
N ARG A 100 6.04 3.66 -4.61
CA ARG A 100 5.06 3.23 -3.60
C ARG A 100 3.69 3.85 -3.86
N GLU A 101 3.65 5.15 -4.11
CA GLU A 101 2.42 5.89 -4.42
C GLU A 101 1.70 5.33 -5.66
N ALA A 102 2.43 5.15 -6.77
CA ALA A 102 1.84 4.61 -7.99
C ALA A 102 1.37 3.15 -7.81
N ALA A 103 2.10 2.36 -7.01
CA ALA A 103 1.73 0.98 -6.72
C ALA A 103 0.44 0.90 -5.89
N MET A 104 0.28 1.77 -4.88
CA MET A 104 -0.97 1.87 -4.10
C MET A 104 -2.17 2.25 -4.98
N GLU A 105 -2.03 3.26 -5.83
CA GLU A 105 -3.10 3.66 -6.78
C GLU A 105 -3.41 2.56 -7.81
N GLY A 106 -2.36 1.85 -8.27
CA GLY A 106 -2.48 0.68 -9.13
C GLY A 106 -3.27 -0.44 -8.45
N LEU A 107 -2.89 -0.80 -7.22
CA LEU A 107 -3.59 -1.81 -6.43
C LEU A 107 -5.05 -1.44 -6.19
N GLN A 108 -5.36 -0.18 -5.88
CA GLN A 108 -6.75 0.29 -5.76
C GLN A 108 -7.54 -0.03 -7.04
N THR A 109 -6.98 0.34 -8.19
CA THR A 109 -7.64 0.17 -9.49
C THR A 109 -7.86 -1.30 -9.80
N LEU A 110 -6.81 -2.13 -9.67
CA LEU A 110 -6.88 -3.55 -10.00
C LEU A 110 -7.76 -4.31 -9.02
N LEU A 111 -7.70 -3.99 -7.73
CA LEU A 111 -8.47 -4.68 -6.70
C LEU A 111 -9.97 -4.41 -6.86
N CYS A 112 -10.38 -3.14 -7.06
CA CYS A 112 -11.79 -2.81 -7.30
C CYS A 112 -12.33 -3.44 -8.59
N LEU A 113 -11.57 -3.38 -9.69
CA LEU A 113 -11.98 -3.99 -10.96
C LEU A 113 -12.08 -5.51 -10.85
N THR A 114 -11.14 -6.15 -10.15
CA THR A 114 -11.14 -7.61 -9.95
C THR A 114 -12.27 -8.03 -9.03
N ALA A 115 -12.54 -7.29 -7.96
CA ALA A 115 -13.67 -7.54 -7.07
C ALA A 115 -15.02 -7.44 -7.80
N GLU A 116 -15.15 -6.54 -8.78
CA GLU A 116 -16.37 -6.41 -9.58
C GLU A 116 -16.51 -7.50 -10.65
N GLN A 117 -15.42 -7.89 -11.32
CA GLN A 117 -15.50 -8.65 -12.58
C GLN A 117 -14.93 -10.08 -12.51
N ALA A 118 -14.12 -10.40 -11.50
CA ALA A 118 -13.42 -11.68 -11.37
C ALA A 118 -13.03 -11.94 -9.90
N VAL A 119 -14.01 -11.87 -8.99
CA VAL A 119 -13.82 -11.97 -7.54
C VAL A 119 -13.13 -13.28 -7.12
N GLU A 120 -13.28 -14.34 -7.92
CA GLU A 120 -12.64 -15.64 -7.74
C GLU A 120 -11.11 -15.62 -7.79
N LEU A 121 -10.50 -14.55 -8.34
CA LEU A 121 -9.05 -14.36 -8.37
C LEU A 121 -8.51 -13.78 -7.06
N LEU A 122 -9.39 -13.23 -6.21
CA LEU A 122 -9.00 -12.64 -4.95
C LEU A 122 -8.98 -13.72 -3.86
N THR A 123 -7.86 -13.79 -3.14
CA THR A 123 -7.73 -14.65 -1.97
C THR A 123 -7.64 -13.81 -0.71
N PRO A 124 -8.02 -14.35 0.46
CA PRO A 124 -7.88 -13.65 1.74
C PRO A 124 -6.45 -13.18 2.00
N GLU A 125 -5.44 -13.98 1.64
CA GLU A 125 -4.02 -13.66 1.84
C GLU A 125 -3.62 -12.45 0.99
N LEU A 126 -3.96 -12.45 -0.30
CA LEU A 126 -3.63 -11.35 -1.19
C LEU A 126 -4.27 -10.04 -0.75
N VAL A 127 -5.57 -10.06 -0.39
CA VAL A 127 -6.25 -8.86 0.08
C VAL A 127 -5.66 -8.39 1.40
N SER A 128 -5.40 -9.31 2.33
CA SER A 128 -4.76 -8.99 3.61
C SER A 128 -3.42 -8.29 3.40
N ASP A 129 -2.53 -8.84 2.55
CA ASP A 129 -1.21 -8.25 2.27
C ASP A 129 -1.34 -6.82 1.70
N ILE A 130 -2.31 -6.59 0.81
CA ILE A 130 -2.58 -5.26 0.24
C ILE A 130 -3.06 -4.29 1.32
N VAL A 131 -4.06 -4.70 2.12
CA VAL A 131 -4.63 -3.86 3.18
C VAL A 131 -3.56 -3.53 4.23
N MET A 132 -2.74 -4.50 4.62
CA MET A 132 -1.62 -4.32 5.56
C MET A 132 -0.57 -3.35 5.02
N SER A 133 -0.20 -3.50 3.75
CA SER A 133 0.73 -2.58 3.09
C SER A 133 0.18 -1.16 3.09
N LEU A 134 -1.11 -0.97 2.80
CA LEU A 134 -1.74 0.36 2.83
C LEU A 134 -1.77 0.97 4.24
N VAL A 135 -2.02 0.17 5.27
CA VAL A 135 -2.04 0.61 6.67
C VAL A 135 -0.66 1.07 7.12
N GLN A 136 0.40 0.36 6.74
CA GLN A 136 1.76 0.81 7.03
C GLN A 136 2.05 2.16 6.35
N GLN A 137 1.62 2.33 5.11
CA GLN A 137 1.85 3.55 4.33
C GLN A 137 1.00 4.74 4.81
N SER A 138 -0.17 4.50 5.42
CA SER A 138 -1.08 5.54 5.90
C SER A 138 -0.67 6.18 7.23
N VAL A 139 0.38 5.64 7.84
CA VAL A 139 1.06 6.24 8.99
C VAL A 139 2.52 6.59 8.69
N GLU A 140 2.92 6.67 7.42
CA GLU A 140 4.28 7.03 6.97
C GLU A 140 4.61 8.51 7.21
N CYS A 141 5.89 8.86 7.33
CA CYS A 141 6.37 10.22 7.57
C CYS A 141 6.04 11.18 6.41
N ILE A 142 6.11 10.70 5.17
CA ILE A 142 5.97 11.53 3.97
C ILE A 142 4.48 11.86 3.74
N ASP A 143 4.11 13.12 3.96
CA ASP A 143 2.73 13.62 3.87
C ASP A 143 1.98 13.18 2.60
N ARG A 144 2.64 13.28 1.44
CA ARG A 144 2.04 12.92 0.15
C ARG A 144 1.77 11.42 0.06
N THR A 145 2.74 10.59 0.45
CA THR A 145 2.63 9.13 0.42
C THR A 145 1.55 8.66 1.37
N ARG A 146 1.54 9.19 2.59
CA ARG A 146 0.48 9.00 3.58
C ARG A 146 -0.89 9.39 3.03
N GLY A 147 -0.96 10.53 2.35
CA GLY A 147 -2.18 11.01 1.70
C GLY A 147 -2.71 10.05 0.64
N VAL A 148 -1.83 9.45 -0.17
CA VAL A 148 -2.22 8.43 -1.16
C VAL A 148 -2.76 7.19 -0.45
N ALA A 149 -2.03 6.67 0.53
CA ALA A 149 -2.42 5.47 1.27
C ALA A 149 -3.80 5.60 1.95
N GLY A 150 -4.05 6.71 2.66
CA GLY A 150 -5.33 6.97 3.32
C GLY A 150 -6.51 7.08 2.34
N ARG A 151 -6.32 7.74 1.19
CA ARG A 151 -7.36 7.81 0.13
C ARG A 151 -7.62 6.44 -0.51
N VAL A 152 -6.56 5.67 -0.75
CA VAL A 152 -6.70 4.33 -1.32
C VAL A 152 -7.45 3.42 -0.35
N PHE A 153 -7.01 3.37 0.91
CA PHE A 153 -7.63 2.56 1.95
C PHE A 153 -9.12 2.91 2.14
N SER A 154 -9.45 4.21 2.24
CA SER A 154 -10.85 4.65 2.35
C SER A 154 -11.68 4.30 1.11
N THR A 155 -11.07 4.31 -0.09
CA THR A 155 -11.75 3.87 -1.31
C THR A 155 -12.06 2.38 -1.30
N LEU A 156 -11.14 1.53 -0.80
CA LEU A 156 -11.38 0.09 -0.66
C LEU A 156 -12.55 -0.20 0.29
N LEU A 157 -12.78 0.67 1.28
CA LEU A 157 -13.90 0.55 2.21
C LEU A 157 -15.21 1.14 1.69
N LYS A 158 -15.29 1.75 0.50
CA LYS A 158 -16.59 2.23 -0.01
C LYS A 158 -17.51 1.06 -0.34
N ALA A 159 -18.82 1.22 -0.14
CA ALA A 159 -19.79 0.15 -0.43
C ALA A 159 -19.72 -0.32 -1.90
N ASP A 160 -19.44 0.61 -2.82
CA ASP A 160 -19.36 0.31 -4.25
C ASP A 160 -18.08 -0.45 -4.66
N SER A 161 -17.03 -0.50 -3.82
CA SER A 161 -15.77 -1.17 -4.16
C SER A 161 -15.91 -2.70 -4.19
N LYS A 162 -16.85 -3.26 -3.40
CA LYS A 162 -17.13 -4.69 -3.24
C LYS A 162 -15.91 -5.57 -2.96
N VAL A 163 -14.81 -4.99 -2.45
CA VAL A 163 -13.58 -5.72 -2.16
C VAL A 163 -13.82 -6.74 -1.05
N PRO A 164 -13.66 -8.05 -1.30
CA PRO A 164 -13.90 -9.08 -0.30
C PRO A 164 -12.70 -9.21 0.65
N TYR A 165 -12.89 -9.96 1.75
CA TYR A 165 -11.81 -10.44 2.63
C TYR A 165 -10.99 -9.35 3.35
N ILE A 166 -11.54 -8.14 3.52
CA ILE A 166 -10.89 -7.13 4.36
C ILE A 166 -10.83 -7.66 5.81
N PRO A 167 -9.65 -7.75 6.44
CA PRO A 167 -9.55 -8.23 7.82
C PRO A 167 -10.38 -7.38 8.79
N ALA A 168 -11.04 -8.00 9.77
CA ALA A 168 -11.88 -7.31 10.76
C ALA A 168 -12.85 -6.24 10.16
N GLU A 169 -13.35 -6.44 8.93
CA GLU A 169 -14.02 -5.40 8.13
C GLU A 169 -15.14 -4.66 8.88
N ALA A 170 -15.99 -5.38 9.61
CA ALA A 170 -17.10 -4.79 10.36
C ALA A 170 -16.61 -3.78 11.41
N GLU A 171 -15.48 -4.03 12.05
CA GLU A 171 -14.90 -3.16 13.07
C GLU A 171 -14.11 -2.02 12.45
N VAL A 172 -13.38 -2.29 11.37
CA VAL A 172 -12.69 -1.25 10.57
C VAL A 172 -13.69 -0.22 10.05
N ARG A 173 -14.85 -0.65 9.54
CA ARG A 173 -15.90 0.26 9.04
C ARG A 173 -16.54 1.14 10.12
N LYS A 174 -16.47 0.75 11.40
CA LYS A 174 -16.93 1.61 12.51
C LYS A 174 -15.96 2.76 12.79
N ILE A 175 -14.67 2.57 12.50
CA ILE A 175 -13.64 3.60 12.63
C ILE A 175 -13.64 4.49 11.38
N PHE A 176 -13.68 3.88 10.21
CA PHE A 176 -13.62 4.54 8.91
C PHE A 176 -15.03 4.74 8.34
N THR A 177 -15.86 5.53 9.03
CA THR A 177 -17.18 5.90 8.48
C THR A 177 -17.00 6.81 7.25
N PRO A 178 -18.00 6.90 6.35
CA PRO A 178 -17.95 7.83 5.22
C PRO A 178 -17.66 9.27 5.66
N GLU A 179 -18.31 9.73 6.74
CA GLU A 179 -18.13 11.08 7.27
C GLU A 179 -16.72 11.30 7.82
N ALA A 180 -16.17 10.31 8.54
CA ALA A 180 -14.81 10.37 9.04
C ALA A 180 -13.78 10.41 7.90
N CYS A 181 -13.99 9.60 6.85
CA CYS A 181 -13.11 9.55 5.69
C CYS A 181 -13.16 10.83 4.85
N ASP A 182 -14.35 11.40 4.67
CA ASP A 182 -14.54 12.63 3.89
C ASP A 182 -14.04 13.88 4.63
N ALA A 183 -14.12 13.89 5.96
CA ALA A 183 -13.59 14.97 6.79
C ALA A 183 -12.06 14.91 6.97
N CYS A 184 -11.45 13.73 6.76
CA CYS A 184 -10.02 13.53 7.01
C CYS A 184 -9.14 14.14 5.90
N THR A 185 -8.25 15.05 6.29
CA THR A 185 -7.14 15.49 5.45
C THR A 185 -6.01 14.47 5.53
N TRP A 186 -6.02 13.44 4.68
CA TRP A 186 -5.06 12.33 4.73
C TRP A 186 -3.58 12.73 4.71
N THR A 187 -3.23 13.92 4.18
CA THR A 187 -1.86 14.43 4.21
C THR A 187 -1.44 14.97 5.57
N LYS A 188 -2.35 15.22 6.52
CA LYS A 188 -2.02 15.64 7.88
C LYS A 188 -1.91 14.42 8.78
N ALA A 189 -0.78 14.29 9.47
CA ALA A 189 -0.49 13.14 10.32
C ALA A 189 -1.51 12.96 11.44
N CYS A 190 -1.83 14.01 12.21
CA CYS A 190 -2.77 13.89 13.33
C CYS A 190 -4.14 13.37 12.88
N GLU A 191 -4.69 13.90 11.79
CA GLU A 191 -5.99 13.48 11.25
C GLU A 191 -5.95 12.04 10.73
N SER A 192 -4.92 11.67 9.95
CA SER A 192 -4.77 10.29 9.46
C SER A 192 -4.58 9.30 10.62
N PHE A 193 -3.69 9.61 11.55
CA PHE A 193 -3.31 8.71 12.63
C PHE A 193 -4.47 8.48 13.61
N CYS A 194 -5.32 9.50 13.84
CA CYS A 194 -6.57 9.35 14.58
C CYS A 194 -7.45 8.19 14.06
N LEU A 195 -7.43 7.91 12.76
CA LEU A 195 -8.20 6.81 12.16
C LEU A 195 -7.42 5.49 12.15
N PHE A 196 -6.11 5.51 11.95
CA PHE A 196 -5.31 4.28 11.83
C PHE A 196 -4.81 3.72 13.16
N VAL A 197 -4.41 4.54 14.14
CA VAL A 197 -3.92 4.09 15.46
C VAL A 197 -4.92 3.19 16.20
N PRO A 198 -6.26 3.42 16.14
CA PRO A 198 -7.24 2.49 16.68
C PRO A 198 -7.15 1.05 16.17
N LEU A 199 -6.57 0.82 14.98
CA LEU A 199 -6.39 -0.51 14.42
C LEU A 199 -5.37 -1.36 15.19
N LEU A 200 -4.56 -0.79 16.10
CA LEU A 200 -3.70 -1.56 17.01
C LEU A 200 -4.46 -2.57 17.87
N LYS A 201 -5.78 -2.38 18.05
CA LYS A 201 -6.67 -3.32 18.74
C LYS A 201 -6.89 -4.62 17.98
N PHE A 202 -6.54 -4.67 16.70
CA PHE A 202 -6.74 -5.82 15.83
C PHE A 202 -5.38 -6.49 15.53
N PRO A 203 -5.18 -7.76 15.89
CA PRO A 203 -3.92 -8.46 15.69
C PRO A 203 -3.40 -8.43 14.24
N GLU A 204 -4.30 -8.54 13.27
CA GLU A 204 -4.00 -8.55 11.84
C GLU A 204 -3.25 -7.29 11.42
N TYR A 205 -3.63 -6.14 11.98
CA TYR A 205 -3.13 -4.81 11.62
C TYR A 205 -1.89 -4.38 12.39
N THR A 206 -1.65 -5.00 13.56
CA THR A 206 -0.73 -4.47 14.57
C THR A 206 0.69 -4.34 14.04
N ARG A 207 1.22 -5.39 13.39
CA ARG A 207 2.61 -5.41 12.90
C ARG A 207 2.87 -4.31 11.86
N SER A 208 2.02 -4.23 10.85
CA SER A 208 2.17 -3.27 9.74
C SER A 208 2.01 -1.83 10.20
N LEU A 209 1.06 -1.60 11.13
CA LEU A 209 0.85 -0.29 11.72
C LEU A 209 2.04 0.15 12.57
N LEU A 210 2.59 -0.73 13.41
CA LEU A 210 3.79 -0.45 14.22
C LEU A 210 5.00 -0.14 13.33
N LEU A 211 5.23 -0.92 12.28
CA LEU A 211 6.31 -0.66 11.33
C LEU A 211 6.22 0.76 10.73
N GLY A 212 5.03 1.18 10.34
CA GLY A 212 4.80 2.52 9.82
C GLY A 212 5.02 3.60 10.89
N LEU A 213 4.43 3.43 12.08
CA LEU A 213 4.57 4.39 13.20
C LEU A 213 6.02 4.58 13.64
N ILE A 214 6.79 3.50 13.81
CA ILE A 214 8.21 3.55 14.19
C ILE A 214 8.99 4.39 13.19
N THR A 215 8.82 4.12 11.89
CA THR A 215 9.55 4.86 10.85
C THR A 215 9.14 6.33 10.73
N SER A 216 7.95 6.67 11.24
CA SER A 216 7.43 8.03 11.20
C SER A 216 7.88 8.90 12.36
N ILE A 217 7.94 8.35 13.57
CA ILE A 217 8.35 9.08 14.78
C ILE A 217 9.75 9.69 14.58
N GLY A 218 10.70 8.95 14.00
CA GLY A 218 12.04 9.45 13.73
C GLY A 218 12.17 10.45 12.57
N GLY A 219 11.10 10.69 11.80
CA GLY A 219 11.12 11.56 10.62
C GLY A 219 10.24 12.82 10.71
N VAL A 220 9.33 12.89 11.68
CA VAL A 220 8.42 14.03 11.86
C VAL A 220 9.01 15.09 12.82
N SER A 221 8.39 16.27 12.87
CA SER A 221 8.76 17.28 13.88
C SER A 221 8.53 16.74 15.30
N GLU A 222 9.36 17.15 16.25
CA GLU A 222 9.29 16.75 17.67
C GLU A 222 7.86 16.90 18.24
N SER A 223 7.19 18.02 17.94
CA SER A 223 5.81 18.27 18.37
C SER A 223 4.78 17.26 17.83
N LEU A 224 5.01 16.73 16.63
CA LEU A 224 4.12 15.75 16.00
C LEU A 224 4.43 14.34 16.51
N ALA A 225 5.70 14.02 16.71
CA ALA A 225 6.12 12.78 17.37
C ALA A 225 5.50 12.66 18.77
N ASP A 226 5.50 13.74 19.55
CA ASP A 226 4.88 13.79 20.88
C ASP A 226 3.37 13.51 20.83
N GLU A 227 2.66 14.14 19.88
CA GLU A 227 1.21 13.98 19.74
C GLU A 227 0.84 12.53 19.36
N VAL A 228 1.58 11.94 18.43
CA VAL A 228 1.40 10.55 18.00
C VAL A 228 1.73 9.56 19.11
N SER A 229 2.84 9.80 19.82
CA SER A 229 3.26 8.98 20.94
C SER A 229 2.22 9.02 22.05
N LYS A 230 1.69 10.21 22.36
CA LYS A 230 0.62 10.38 23.33
C LYS A 230 -0.66 9.65 22.90
N MET A 231 -1.09 9.80 21.65
CA MET A 231 -2.29 9.10 21.13
C MET A 231 -2.15 7.57 21.24
N THR A 232 -0.98 7.06 20.87
CA THR A 232 -0.68 5.62 20.97
C THR A 232 -0.65 5.16 22.42
N PHE A 233 -0.01 5.92 23.30
CA PHE A 233 0.07 5.62 24.72
C PHE A 233 -1.29 5.66 25.41
N ASP A 234 -2.11 6.66 25.13
CA ASP A 234 -3.47 6.80 25.65
C ASP A 234 -4.35 5.60 25.24
N LEU A 235 -4.21 5.14 23.99
CA LEU A 235 -4.88 3.92 23.51
C LEU A 235 -4.40 2.67 24.26
N LEU A 236 -3.08 2.52 24.43
CA LEU A 236 -2.48 1.40 25.15
C LEU A 236 -2.91 1.37 26.61
N LEU A 237 -2.96 2.51 27.30
CA LEU A 237 -3.38 2.58 28.71
C LEU A 237 -4.76 1.99 28.94
N GLN A 238 -5.68 2.17 27.99
CA GLN A 238 -7.05 1.65 28.02
C GLN A 238 -7.16 0.14 27.75
N GLN A 239 -6.09 -0.51 27.29
CA GLN A 239 -6.11 -1.94 26.99
C GLN A 239 -5.82 -2.80 28.24
N ASN A 240 -6.27 -4.05 28.20
CA ASN A 240 -5.93 -5.06 29.20
C ASN A 240 -4.43 -5.46 29.12
N ILE A 241 -3.96 -6.23 30.10
CA ILE A 241 -2.53 -6.57 30.20
C ILE A 241 -2.10 -7.52 29.07
N GLU A 242 -3.01 -8.36 28.58
CA GLU A 242 -2.78 -9.30 27.50
C GLU A 242 -2.53 -8.58 26.16
N GLU A 243 -3.35 -7.58 25.82
CA GLU A 243 -3.19 -6.77 24.61
C GLU A 243 -1.93 -5.91 24.67
N LYS A 244 -1.63 -5.32 25.84
CA LYS A 244 -0.36 -4.61 26.06
C LYS A 244 0.83 -5.52 25.80
N LYS A 245 0.77 -6.77 26.31
CA LYS A 245 1.82 -7.77 26.10
C LYS A 245 1.94 -8.16 24.63
N ARG A 246 0.83 -8.45 23.94
CA ARG A 246 0.82 -8.78 22.51
C ARG A 246 1.48 -7.70 21.66
N ILE A 247 1.16 -6.42 21.93
CA ILE A 247 1.74 -5.29 21.22
C ILE A 247 3.23 -5.17 21.54
N ALA A 248 3.63 -5.31 22.82
CA ALA A 248 5.04 -5.29 23.22
C ALA A 248 5.86 -6.43 22.58
N ASP A 249 5.31 -7.65 22.55
CA ASP A 249 5.93 -8.81 21.90
C ASP A 249 6.11 -8.53 20.39
N THR A 250 5.10 -7.95 19.72
CA THR A 250 5.19 -7.56 18.30
C THR A 250 6.27 -6.49 18.06
N ILE A 251 6.43 -5.54 18.98
CA ILE A 251 7.49 -4.52 18.90
C ILE A 251 8.88 -5.17 18.99
N ILE A 252 9.06 -6.14 19.88
CA ILE A 252 10.31 -6.89 20.03
C ILE A 252 10.60 -7.69 18.76
N ASP A 253 9.61 -8.40 18.22
CA ASP A 253 9.75 -9.17 16.98
C ASP A 253 10.19 -8.27 15.81
N ILE A 254 9.60 -7.08 15.67
CA ILE A 254 10.00 -6.09 14.66
C ILE A 254 11.46 -5.66 14.89
N PHE A 255 11.84 -5.36 16.13
CA PHE A 255 13.20 -4.92 16.42
C PHE A 255 14.24 -6.01 16.08
N GLU A 256 13.97 -7.27 16.43
CA GLU A 256 14.85 -8.40 16.14
C GLU A 256 14.98 -8.65 14.63
N GLU A 257 13.87 -8.65 13.90
CA GLU A 257 13.85 -8.91 12.46
C GLU A 257 14.55 -7.79 11.66
N TYR A 258 14.37 -6.53 12.06
CA TYR A 258 14.86 -5.37 11.34
C TYR A 258 16.12 -4.76 11.95
N PHE A 259 16.80 -5.45 12.87
CA PHE A 259 17.99 -4.95 13.59
C PHE A 259 19.15 -4.45 12.69
N GLN A 260 19.21 -4.91 11.43
CA GLN A 260 20.24 -4.48 10.47
C GLN A 260 19.74 -3.41 9.48
N GLN A 261 18.54 -2.89 9.67
CA GLN A 261 17.94 -1.88 8.80
C GLN A 261 17.88 -0.53 9.51
N ASP A 262 18.84 0.33 9.22
CA ASP A 262 18.97 1.69 9.79
C ASP A 262 17.66 2.48 9.77
N ARG A 263 16.87 2.32 8.69
CA ARG A 263 15.57 2.99 8.54
C ARG A 263 14.59 2.67 9.68
N ILE A 264 14.67 1.49 10.28
CA ILE A 264 13.77 1.06 11.35
C ILE A 264 14.46 1.21 12.71
N VAL A 265 15.74 0.83 12.80
CA VAL A 265 16.49 0.83 14.06
C VAL A 265 16.79 2.24 14.55
N ILE A 266 17.18 3.17 13.67
CA ILE A 266 17.53 4.53 14.10
C ILE A 266 16.29 5.22 14.70
N PRO A 267 15.11 5.24 14.05
CA PRO A 267 13.90 5.78 14.66
C PRO A 267 13.44 5.06 15.93
N PHE A 268 13.82 3.79 16.10
CA PHE A 268 13.51 3.05 17.32
C PHE A 268 14.32 3.53 18.54
N LEU A 269 15.51 4.10 18.31
CA LEU A 269 16.43 4.55 19.35
C LEU A 269 16.36 6.06 19.65
N SER A 270 15.65 6.82 18.82
CA SER A 270 15.44 8.27 18.96
C SER A 270 14.28 8.58 19.88
#